data_AF-A0A1B6GIP7-F1
#
_entry.id   AF-A0A1B6GIP7-F1
#
_cell.length_a   1.000
_cell.length_b   1.000
_cell.length_c   1.000
_cell.angle_alpha   90.00
_cell.angle_beta   90.00
_cell.angle_gamma   90.00
#
_symmetry.space_group_name_H-M   'P 1'
#
loop_
_entity.id
_entity.type
_entity.pdbx_description
1 polymer ?
#
loop_
_entity_poly.entity_id
_entity_poly.type
_entity_poly.pdbx_seq_one_letter_code
_entity_poly.pdbx_strand_id
1 'polypeptide(L)'
;VTSGLVSTNPSRERDSGCIVGNNSQSADGFRKLLNWIKNEYDNPPVFITENGTGDEDDVNDTKRVKFFHDSIEAVLKAKEEDGCNIIGYTTWSLMDNFEWYEGYRVRFGLYKVDFNNTELPRTMKQSA
;
A
#
# COMPACT_ATOMS: atom_id res chain seq x y z
N VAL A 1 -23.12 1.80 17.29
CA VAL A 1 -23.52 1.75 15.87
C VAL A 1 -23.54 3.17 15.35
N THR A 2 -22.44 3.65 14.76
CA THR A 2 -22.31 5.07 14.35
C THR A 2 -22.99 5.28 12.99
N SER A 3 -23.79 6.33 12.91
CA SER A 3 -24.94 6.50 11.99
C SER A 3 -24.62 6.85 10.53
N GLY A 4 -23.40 6.62 10.04
CA GLY A 4 -23.08 6.63 8.59
C GLY A 4 -23.40 7.90 7.80
N LEU A 5 -23.69 9.04 8.44
CA LEU A 5 -24.18 10.25 7.78
C LEU A 5 -23.31 11.46 8.10
N VAL A 6 -22.09 11.50 7.59
CA VAL A 6 -21.36 12.78 7.40
C VAL A 6 -20.46 12.68 6.16
N SER A 7 -20.71 13.56 5.18
CA SER A 7 -19.96 13.80 3.93
C SER A 7 -20.29 12.92 2.72
N THR A 8 -20.00 13.44 1.51
CA THR A 8 -20.34 12.84 0.21
C THR A 8 -19.53 11.57 -0.10
N ASN A 9 -18.47 11.31 0.66
CA ASN A 9 -17.77 10.03 0.69
C ASN A 9 -17.01 9.86 2.04
N PRO A 10 -17.68 9.37 3.09
CA PRO A 10 -17.09 9.23 4.42
C PRO A 10 -15.94 8.20 4.48
N SER A 11 -15.80 7.34 3.47
CA SER A 11 -14.64 6.45 3.35
C SER A 11 -13.41 7.26 2.96
N ARG A 12 -13.50 8.05 1.88
CA ARG A 12 -12.37 8.82 1.35
C ARG A 12 -11.77 9.74 2.40
N GLU A 13 -12.55 10.52 3.14
CA GLU A 13 -12.00 11.48 4.11
C GLU A 13 -11.37 10.83 5.35
N ARG A 14 -11.81 9.63 5.75
CA ARG A 14 -11.22 8.86 6.86
C ARG A 14 -9.99 8.07 6.41
N ASP A 15 -10.03 7.51 5.20
CA ASP A 15 -8.93 6.73 4.61
C ASP A 15 -7.82 7.64 4.03
N SER A 16 -8.11 8.93 3.81
CA SER A 16 -7.13 9.94 3.36
C SER A 16 -5.99 10.20 4.36
N GLY A 17 -6.03 9.63 5.56
CA GLY A 17 -4.87 9.65 6.47
C GLY A 17 -3.59 9.08 5.83
N CYS A 18 -3.73 8.17 4.86
CA CYS A 18 -2.62 7.64 4.05
C CYS A 18 -2.46 8.30 2.68
N ILE A 19 -3.43 9.11 2.23
CA ILE A 19 -3.36 9.90 1.00
C ILE A 19 -3.35 11.38 1.39
N VAL A 20 -2.16 11.89 1.69
CA VAL A 20 -1.99 13.33 1.89
C VAL A 20 -2.38 14.02 0.58
N GLY A 21 -3.27 15.02 0.69
CA GLY A 21 -3.83 15.77 -0.44
C GLY A 21 -2.71 16.28 -1.35
N ASN A 22 -2.50 15.54 -2.44
CA ASN A 22 -1.53 15.65 -3.54
C ASN A 22 -0.99 14.28 -4.02
N ASN A 23 -1.60 13.15 -3.63
CA ASN A 23 -1.13 11.80 -3.98
C ASN A 23 0.31 11.51 -3.54
N SER A 24 0.83 12.24 -2.55
CA SER A 24 2.14 11.94 -1.97
C SER A 24 1.99 10.78 -0.98
N GLN A 25 2.59 9.64 -1.35
CA GLN A 25 2.75 8.50 -0.47
C GLN A 25 3.56 8.93 0.76
N SER A 26 3.01 8.71 1.96
CA SER A 26 3.61 9.20 3.21
C SER A 26 3.76 8.07 4.22
N ALA A 27 5.01 7.68 4.47
CA ALA A 27 5.36 6.72 5.52
C ALA A 27 4.88 7.21 6.91
N ASP A 28 5.00 8.51 7.18
CA ASP A 28 4.47 9.13 8.41
C ASP A 28 2.95 9.02 8.50
N GLY A 29 2.24 9.21 7.37
CA GLY A 29 0.79 8.99 7.29
C GLY A 29 0.42 7.56 7.64
N PHE A 30 1.20 6.59 7.18
CA PHE A 30 0.96 5.18 7.47
C PHE A 30 1.11 4.84 8.96
N ARG A 31 2.20 5.32 9.61
CA ARG A 31 2.39 5.17 11.06
C ARG A 31 1.26 5.84 11.84
N LYS A 32 0.83 7.04 11.44
CA LYS A 32 -0.29 7.76 12.08
C LYS A 32 -1.62 7.02 11.95
N LEU A 33 -1.91 6.43 10.79
CA LEU A 33 -3.11 5.63 10.58
C LEU A 33 -3.13 4.41 11.52
N LEU A 34 -2.01 3.69 11.61
CA LEU A 34 -1.90 2.51 12.48
C LEU A 34 -2.11 2.87 13.96
N ASN A 35 -1.54 4.00 14.41
CA ASN A 35 -1.79 4.53 15.76
C ASN A 35 -3.25 4.93 15.97
N TRP A 36 -3.89 5.54 14.97
CA TRP A 36 -5.30 5.87 15.05
C TRP A 36 -6.17 4.61 15.19
N ILE A 37 -5.92 3.58 14.37
CA ILE A 37 -6.62 2.29 14.47
C ILE A 37 -6.43 1.68 15.86
N LYS A 38 -5.19 1.68 16.36
CA LYS A 38 -4.88 1.20 17.71
C LYS A 38 -5.72 1.90 18.78
N ASN A 39 -5.74 3.23 18.76
CA ASN A 39 -6.40 4.02 19.80
C ASN A 39 -7.93 3.98 19.70
N GLU A 40 -8.48 3.95 18.48
CA GLU A 40 -9.93 3.94 18.24
C GLU A 40 -10.56 2.57 18.55
N TYR A 41 -9.84 1.48 18.27
CA TYR A 41 -10.39 0.12 18.30
C TYR A 41 -9.77 -0.80 19.37
N ASP A 42 -9.11 -0.24 20.38
CA ASP A 42 -8.48 -0.98 21.49
C ASP A 42 -7.43 -2.01 21.02
N ASN A 43 -6.53 -1.57 20.15
CA ASN A 43 -5.36 -2.30 19.65
C ASN A 43 -5.64 -3.73 19.11
N PRO A 44 -6.57 -3.88 18.15
CA PRO A 44 -6.88 -5.19 17.60
C PRO A 44 -5.69 -5.73 16.79
N PRO A 45 -5.60 -7.05 16.54
CA PRO A 45 -4.66 -7.59 15.57
C PRO A 45 -4.91 -7.00 14.17
N VAL A 46 -3.90 -6.37 13.59
CA VAL A 46 -3.96 -5.76 12.25
C VAL A 46 -3.08 -6.54 11.28
N PHE A 47 -3.69 -7.05 10.22
CA PHE A 47 -2.98 -7.59 9.06
C PHE A 47 -3.09 -6.58 7.93
N ILE A 48 -1.95 -6.06 7.45
CA ILE A 48 -1.91 -5.15 6.32
C ILE A 48 -2.04 -5.98 5.05
N THR A 49 -3.23 -5.98 4.45
CA THR A 49 -3.54 -6.83 3.30
C THR A 49 -3.00 -6.27 1.98
N GLU A 50 -2.88 -4.95 1.85
CA GLU A 50 -2.36 -4.32 0.64
C GLU A 50 -1.55 -3.06 0.99
N ASN A 51 -0.36 -2.96 0.41
CA ASN A 51 0.43 -1.75 0.38
C ASN A 51 1.34 -1.81 -0.86
N GLY A 52 1.40 -0.74 -1.64
CA GLY A 52 2.13 -0.75 -2.91
C GLY A 52 2.16 0.63 -3.57
N THR A 53 3.02 0.76 -4.57
CA THR A 53 3.08 1.93 -5.46
C THR A 53 3.05 1.52 -6.92
N GLY A 54 2.27 2.27 -7.69
CA GLY A 54 2.31 2.26 -9.15
C GLY A 54 3.65 2.82 -9.64
N ASP A 55 4.18 2.23 -10.69
CA ASP A 55 5.30 2.76 -11.47
C ASP A 55 5.08 2.47 -12.95
N GLU A 56 5.95 3.00 -13.79
CA GLU A 56 6.02 2.69 -15.22
C GLU A 56 6.58 1.27 -15.45
N ASP A 57 6.57 0.83 -16.70
CA ASP A 57 6.99 -0.52 -17.12
C ASP A 57 8.53 -0.72 -17.18
N ASP A 58 9.19 -0.60 -16.02
CA ASP A 58 10.64 -0.81 -15.85
C ASP A 58 10.92 -1.91 -14.80
N VAL A 59 12.00 -2.67 -15.02
CA VAL A 59 12.55 -3.63 -14.06
C VAL A 59 13.43 -2.96 -13.00
N ASN A 60 13.98 -1.78 -13.29
CA ASN A 60 14.77 -0.97 -12.38
C ASN A 60 13.89 0.02 -11.59
N ASP A 61 12.96 -0.51 -10.81
CA ASP A 61 11.89 0.20 -10.13
C ASP A 61 12.31 0.83 -8.77
N THR A 62 13.37 1.64 -8.81
CA THR A 62 13.96 2.28 -7.61
C THR A 62 12.97 3.08 -6.76
N LYS A 63 11.92 3.65 -7.38
CA LYS A 63 10.84 4.34 -6.65
C LYS A 63 10.04 3.37 -5.79
N ARG A 64 9.73 2.18 -6.33
CA ARG A 64 9.03 1.10 -5.60
C ARG A 64 9.90 0.56 -4.47
N VAL A 65 11.20 0.38 -4.71
CA VAL A 65 12.17 0.00 -3.66
C VAL A 65 12.14 1.01 -2.50
N LYS A 66 12.25 2.30 -2.81
CA LYS A 66 12.20 3.35 -1.79
C LYS A 66 10.86 3.37 -1.06
N PHE A 67 9.75 3.23 -1.77
CA PHE A 67 8.42 3.19 -1.16
C PHE A 67 8.27 2.06 -0.15
N PHE A 68 8.68 0.84 -0.50
CA PHE A 68 8.59 -0.30 0.41
C PHE A 68 9.52 -0.14 1.59
N HIS A 69 10.75 0.35 1.39
CA HIS A 69 11.66 0.66 2.49
C HIS A 69 11.01 1.60 3.50
N ASP A 70 10.54 2.77 3.04
CA ASP A 70 9.96 3.78 3.92
C ASP A 70 8.66 3.29 4.59
N SER A 71 7.82 2.54 3.86
CA SER A 71 6.54 2.00 4.38
C SER A 71 6.76 0.91 5.42
N ILE A 72 7.69 -0.03 5.17
CA ILE A 72 8.03 -1.09 6.12
C ILE A 72 8.69 -0.50 7.37
N GLU A 73 9.57 0.50 7.21
CA GLU A 73 10.15 1.23 8.34
C GLU A 73 9.06 1.87 9.21
N ALA A 74 8.06 2.52 8.62
CA ALA A 74 6.94 3.10 9.35
C ALA A 74 6.08 2.05 10.08
N VAL A 75 5.82 0.90 9.44
CA VAL A 75 5.11 -0.23 10.04
C VAL A 75 5.89 -0.82 11.22
N LEU A 76 7.20 -0.99 11.08
CA LEU A 76 8.07 -1.47 12.16
C LEU A 76 8.08 -0.50 13.32
N LYS A 77 8.19 0.81 13.07
CA LYS A 77 8.10 1.82 14.13
C LYS A 77 6.74 1.80 14.84
N ALA A 78 5.64 1.68 14.09
CA ALA A 78 4.30 1.54 14.67
C ALA A 78 4.17 0.29 15.55
N LYS A 79 4.78 -0.82 15.15
CA LYS A 79 4.77 -2.08 15.90
C LYS A 79 5.65 -2.02 17.16
N GLU A 80 6.92 -1.65 17.00
CA GLU A 80 7.95 -1.78 18.03
C GLU A 80 8.02 -0.57 18.97
N GLU A 81 7.83 0.64 18.47
CA GLU A 81 7.90 1.86 19.28
C GLU A 81 6.52 2.27 19.83
N ASP A 82 5.48 2.16 19.00
CA ASP A 82 4.13 2.60 19.39
C ASP A 82 3.27 1.47 19.95
N GLY A 83 3.68 0.21 19.83
CA GLY A 83 2.95 -0.94 20.36
C GLY A 83 1.65 -1.28 19.61
N CYS A 84 1.56 -0.97 18.31
CA CYS A 84 0.46 -1.42 17.46
C CYS A 84 0.55 -2.94 17.23
N ASN A 85 -0.57 -3.66 17.40
CA ASN A 85 -0.62 -5.12 17.25
C ASN A 85 -0.65 -5.54 15.77
N ILE A 86 0.46 -5.36 15.07
CA ILE A 86 0.59 -5.69 13.64
C ILE A 86 1.06 -7.14 13.51
N ILE A 87 0.25 -7.97 12.83
CA ILE A 87 0.44 -9.43 12.74
C ILE A 87 0.87 -9.91 11.35
N GLY A 88 0.83 -9.05 10.35
CA GLY A 88 1.25 -9.41 8.99
C GLY A 88 1.20 -8.25 8.02
N TYR A 89 1.86 -8.43 6.89
CA TYR A 89 1.97 -7.45 5.81
C TYR A 89 2.10 -8.17 4.47
N THR A 90 1.28 -7.78 3.50
CA THR A 90 1.36 -8.24 2.12
C THR A 90 1.49 -7.07 1.16
N THR A 91 2.41 -7.20 0.21
CA THR A 91 2.61 -6.22 -0.84
C THR A 91 1.52 -6.33 -1.89
N TRP A 92 1.03 -5.18 -2.36
CA TRP A 92 0.28 -5.10 -3.61
C TRP A 92 1.26 -4.67 -4.72
N SER A 93 1.65 -5.56 -5.63
CA SER A 93 1.21 -6.95 -5.77
C SER A 93 2.37 -7.87 -6.13
N LEU A 94 2.13 -9.18 -6.10
CA LEU A 94 3.16 -10.16 -6.50
C LEU A 94 3.64 -9.91 -7.93
N MET A 95 2.75 -9.67 -8.88
CA MET A 95 3.07 -9.47 -10.29
C MET A 95 2.17 -8.42 -10.92
N ASP A 96 2.64 -7.81 -11.99
CA ASP A 96 1.84 -6.85 -12.74
C ASP A 96 0.52 -7.49 -13.16
N ASN A 97 -0.58 -6.76 -13.02
CA ASN A 97 -1.93 -7.25 -13.25
C ASN A 97 -2.78 -6.17 -13.92
N PHE A 98 -4.09 -6.41 -14.04
CA PHE A 98 -5.04 -5.46 -14.59
C PHE A 98 -5.51 -4.49 -13.49
N GLU A 99 -5.04 -3.24 -13.56
CA GLU A 99 -5.32 -2.19 -12.57
C GLU A 99 -6.61 -1.44 -12.90
N TRP A 100 -7.74 -2.15 -12.85
CA TRP A 100 -9.09 -1.58 -12.96
C TRP A 100 -9.26 -0.59 -14.13
N TYR A 101 -9.57 0.68 -13.85
CA TYR A 101 -9.78 1.71 -14.86
C TYR A 101 -8.49 2.09 -15.61
N GLU A 102 -7.33 1.82 -15.01
CA GLU A 102 -6.01 2.07 -15.60
C GLU A 102 -5.56 0.92 -16.53
N GLY A 103 -6.27 -0.21 -16.51
CA GLY A 103 -5.94 -1.39 -17.28
C GLY A 103 -4.51 -1.86 -17.02
N TYR A 104 -3.72 -2.04 -18.08
CA TYR A 104 -2.32 -2.46 -17.98
C TYR A 104 -1.34 -1.28 -18.02
N ARG A 105 -1.79 -0.05 -17.79
CA ARG A 105 -0.90 1.13 -17.87
C ARG A 105 -0.03 1.26 -16.62
N VAL A 106 -0.64 1.09 -15.44
CA VAL A 106 0.05 1.22 -14.15
C VAL A 106 0.56 -0.15 -13.70
N ARG A 107 1.80 -0.21 -13.24
CA ARG A 107 2.43 -1.43 -12.75
C ARG A 107 2.56 -1.39 -11.23
N PHE A 108 2.04 -2.38 -10.52
CA PHE A 108 2.20 -2.53 -9.06
C PHE A 108 3.03 -3.75 -8.68
N GLY A 109 3.31 -4.64 -9.62
CA GLY A 109 3.93 -5.92 -9.35
C GLY A 109 5.40 -5.82 -9.00
N LEU A 110 5.83 -6.68 -8.06
CA LEU A 110 7.24 -7.01 -7.85
C LEU A 110 7.84 -7.74 -9.07
N TYR A 111 7.00 -8.46 -9.82
CA TYR A 111 7.36 -9.11 -11.07
C TYR A 111 6.70 -8.40 -12.26
N LYS A 112 7.49 -8.06 -13.27
CA LYS A 112 7.03 -7.58 -14.56
C LYS A 112 6.36 -8.71 -15.33
N VAL A 113 5.20 -8.46 -15.93
CA VAL A 113 4.53 -9.42 -16.83
C VAL A 113 4.55 -8.88 -18.25
N ASP A 114 5.01 -9.68 -19.21
CA ASP A 114 4.89 -9.35 -20.63
C ASP A 114 3.49 -9.74 -21.15
N PHE A 115 2.60 -8.77 -21.21
CA PHE A 115 1.22 -8.94 -21.69
C PHE A 115 1.11 -9.07 -23.22
N ASN A 116 2.19 -8.81 -23.97
CA ASN A 116 2.20 -9.02 -25.42
C ASN A 116 2.58 -10.46 -25.80
N ASN A 117 3.09 -11.23 -24.84
CA ASN A 117 3.44 -12.63 -25.01
C ASN A 117 2.34 -13.54 -24.43
N THR A 118 1.89 -14.52 -25.20
CA THR A 118 0.82 -15.45 -24.79
C THR A 118 1.19 -16.30 -23.58
N GLU A 119 2.49 -16.54 -23.35
CA GLU A 119 2.99 -17.30 -22.20
C GLU A 119 3.04 -16.46 -20.92
N LEU A 120 2.82 -15.13 -21.02
CA LEU A 120 2.84 -14.18 -19.90
C LEU A 120 4.05 -14.38 -18.98
N PRO A 121 5.30 -14.36 -19.49
CA PRO A 121 6.48 -14.58 -18.67
C PRO A 121 6.60 -13.50 -17.58
N ARG A 122 7.09 -13.91 -16.40
CA ARG A 122 7.32 -13.03 -15.25
C ARG A 122 8.82 -12.74 -15.13
N THR A 123 9.19 -11.48 -15.05
CA THR A 123 10.57 -11.04 -14.85
C THR A 123 10.69 -10.31 -13.52
N MET A 124 11.64 -10.71 -12.69
CA MET A 124 11.91 -10.09 -11.39
C MET A 124 12.31 -8.63 -11.58
N LYS A 125 11.68 -7.71 -10.84
CA LYS A 125 12.13 -6.32 -10.73
C LYS A 125 13.07 -6.16 -9.54
N GLN A 126 13.71 -5.01 -9.39
CA GLN A 126 14.62 -4.75 -8.27
C GLN A 126 13.90 -4.79 -6.91
N SER A 127 12.61 -4.46 -6.86
CA SER A 127 11.81 -4.51 -5.63
C SER A 127 11.45 -5.90 -5.11
N ALA A 128 11.65 -6.96 -5.91
CA ALA A 128 11.24 -8.33 -5.59
C ALA A 128 12.18 -9.09 -4.65
#